data_AF-A0A842J3K3-F1
#
_entry.id   AF-A0A842J3K3-F1
#
_cell.length_a   1.000
_cell.length_b   1.000
_cell.length_c   1.000
_cell.angle_alpha   90.00
_cell.angle_beta   90.00
_cell.angle_gamma   90.00
#
_symmetry.space_group_name_H-M   'P 1'
#
loop_
_entity.id
_entity.type
_entity.pdbx_description
1 polymer ?
#
loop_
_entity_poly.entity_id
_entity_poly.type
_entity_poly.pdbx_seq_one_letter_code
_entity_poly.pdbx_strand_id
1 'polypeptide(L)'
;MKKLLLGLMLFYCAAYAKNEDVINMSASIESSLDISVSTNSIDFGNLRGQSGDLKKPFTVTLEDLQATDATRAKIILPTDTFLENNVKSSGKKTKIEVFVSTDGTGWHQSLKNQISFKNGRAEVPFFAFIPQETLRQINLNEYATGSYSGSFTIRTEYDK
;
A
#
# COMPACT_ATOMS: atom_id res chain seq x y z
N MET A 1 14.10 57.58 -29.05
CA MET A 1 14.24 56.19 -28.57
C MET A 1 12.85 55.63 -28.28
N LYS A 2 12.31 54.75 -29.14
CA LYS A 2 11.00 54.11 -28.96
C LYS A 2 11.23 52.71 -28.38
N LYS A 3 10.70 52.42 -27.18
CA LYS A 3 10.72 51.06 -26.60
C LYS A 3 9.48 50.33 -27.10
N LEU A 4 9.67 49.27 -27.90
CA LEU A 4 8.62 48.27 -28.18
C LEU A 4 8.53 47.35 -26.96
N LEU A 5 7.40 47.35 -26.25
CA LEU A 5 7.06 46.27 -25.33
C LEU A 5 6.52 45.11 -26.16
N LEU A 6 7.27 44.01 -26.19
CA LEU A 6 6.80 42.73 -26.73
C LEU A 6 5.93 42.07 -25.64
N GLY A 7 4.63 42.00 -25.87
CA GLY A 7 3.68 41.34 -24.99
C GLY A 7 3.91 39.83 -24.99
N LEU A 8 4.31 39.29 -23.85
CA LEU A 8 4.41 37.85 -23.60
C LEU A 8 2.99 37.28 -23.49
N MET A 9 2.49 36.60 -24.53
CA MET A 9 1.27 35.81 -24.42
C MET A 9 1.59 34.52 -23.66
N LEU A 10 1.20 34.46 -22.38
CA LEU A 10 1.18 33.23 -21.62
C LEU A 10 0.01 32.37 -22.13
N PHE A 11 0.33 31.35 -22.94
CA PHE A 11 -0.59 30.25 -23.18
C PHE A 11 -0.83 29.54 -21.85
N TYR A 12 -1.97 29.80 -21.22
CA TYR A 12 -2.52 28.94 -20.19
C TYR A 12 -2.90 27.61 -20.85
N CYS A 13 -1.94 26.68 -20.94
CA CYS A 13 -2.29 25.27 -20.94
C CYS A 13 -2.88 25.00 -19.55
N ALA A 14 -4.22 25.06 -19.45
CA ALA A 14 -4.92 24.41 -18.36
C ALA A 14 -4.57 22.92 -18.47
N ALA A 15 -3.59 22.49 -17.69
CA ALA A 15 -3.37 21.09 -17.42
C ALA A 15 -4.67 20.62 -16.74
N TYR A 16 -5.56 20.02 -17.53
CA TYR A 16 -6.60 19.16 -16.99
C TYR A 16 -5.86 18.06 -16.25
N ALA A 17 -5.67 18.25 -14.94
CA ALA A 17 -5.38 17.15 -14.04
C ALA A 17 -6.55 16.18 -14.24
N LYS A 18 -6.31 15.10 -15.00
CA LYS A 18 -7.17 13.93 -14.88
C LYS A 18 -7.26 13.67 -13.39
N ASN A 19 -8.47 13.57 -12.86
CA ASN A 19 -8.69 13.02 -11.53
C ASN A 19 -8.16 11.59 -11.57
N GLU A 20 -6.85 11.45 -11.38
CA GLU A 20 -6.24 10.16 -11.17
C GLU A 20 -6.75 9.73 -9.81
N ASP A 21 -7.41 8.58 -9.78
CA ASP A 21 -7.75 7.92 -8.53
C ASP A 21 -6.40 7.63 -7.84
N VAL A 22 -5.94 8.55 -6.97
CA VAL A 22 -4.72 8.37 -6.17
C VAL A 22 -5.06 7.40 -5.06
N ILE A 23 -4.31 6.29 -5.00
CA ILE A 23 -4.65 5.16 -4.15
C ILE A 23 -3.43 4.76 -3.34
N ASN A 24 -3.45 5.22 -2.09
CA ASN A 24 -2.34 5.06 -1.17
C ASN A 24 -2.74 4.18 0.01
N MET A 25 -1.85 3.28 0.37
CA MET A 25 -1.96 2.52 1.61
C MET A 25 -0.73 2.77 2.48
N SER A 26 -0.95 2.86 3.78
CA SER A 26 0.10 2.81 4.78
C SER A 26 0.07 1.48 5.53
N ALA A 27 1.26 0.97 5.84
CA ALA A 27 1.43 -0.18 6.72
C ALA A 27 2.03 0.32 8.03
N SER A 28 1.48 -0.08 9.17
CA SER A 28 2.09 0.11 10.49
C SER A 28 2.41 -1.23 11.13
N ILE A 29 3.27 -1.22 12.15
CA ILE A 29 3.62 -2.42 12.91
C ILE A 29 3.44 -2.20 14.39
N GLU A 30 2.91 -3.25 15.01
CA GLU A 30 2.81 -3.39 16.45
C GLU A 30 3.74 -4.53 16.89
N SER A 31 4.75 -4.19 17.71
CA SER A 31 5.74 -5.12 18.25
C SER A 31 5.61 -5.21 19.77
N SER A 32 5.76 -6.41 20.32
CA SER A 32 5.84 -6.62 21.77
C SER A 32 7.23 -6.30 22.36
N LEU A 33 8.24 -6.11 21.51
CA LEU A 33 9.58 -5.62 21.89
C LEU A 33 9.67 -4.12 21.64
N ASP A 34 10.48 -3.43 22.45
CA ASP A 34 10.85 -2.03 22.25
C ASP A 34 11.91 -1.93 21.13
N ILE A 35 11.42 -1.83 19.90
CA ILE A 35 12.23 -1.78 18.68
C ILE A 35 11.69 -0.70 17.73
N SER A 36 12.60 -0.08 16.98
CA SER A 36 12.23 0.90 15.96
C SER A 36 11.69 0.18 14.73
N VAL A 37 10.54 0.63 14.20
CA VAL A 37 9.92 0.00 13.04
C VAL A 37 9.59 1.03 11.97
N SER A 38 9.92 0.70 10.71
CA SER A 38 9.58 1.53 9.56
C SER A 38 9.04 0.70 8.39
N THR A 39 8.21 1.35 7.58
CA THR A 39 7.59 0.79 6.37
C THR A 39 7.65 1.84 5.26
N ASN A 40 7.69 1.39 4.00
CA ASN A 40 7.48 2.28 2.86
C ASN A 40 5.97 2.43 2.55
N SER A 41 5.60 3.56 1.95
CA SER A 41 4.24 3.74 1.41
C SER A 41 3.97 2.76 0.26
N ILE A 42 2.73 2.29 0.19
CA ILE A 42 2.25 1.39 -0.86
C ILE A 42 1.36 2.21 -1.80
N ASP A 43 1.86 2.47 -3.01
CA ASP A 43 1.12 3.17 -4.05
C ASP A 43 0.60 2.19 -5.10
N PHE A 44 -0.72 2.03 -5.15
CA PHE A 44 -1.38 1.19 -6.14
C PHE A 44 -1.54 1.89 -7.50
N GLY A 45 -1.43 3.22 -7.53
CA GLY A 45 -1.70 4.04 -8.71
C GLY A 45 -3.16 3.92 -9.14
N ASN A 46 -3.39 4.04 -10.45
CA ASN A 46 -4.72 3.94 -11.02
C ASN A 46 -5.19 2.47 -11.14
N LEU A 47 -6.32 2.15 -10.49
CA LEU A 47 -6.92 0.80 -10.53
C LEU A 47 -7.77 0.55 -11.78
N ARG A 48 -8.25 1.59 -12.46
CA ARG A 48 -9.10 1.44 -13.64
C ARG A 48 -8.28 1.01 -14.85
N GLY A 49 -8.81 0.06 -15.61
CA GLY A 49 -8.15 -0.52 -16.78
C GLY A 49 -7.08 -1.57 -16.45
N GLN A 50 -6.84 -1.85 -15.16
CA GLN A 50 -5.97 -2.94 -14.74
C GLN A 50 -6.63 -4.29 -15.04
N SER A 51 -5.82 -5.27 -15.44
CA SER A 51 -6.24 -6.65 -15.71
C SER A 51 -5.37 -7.64 -14.92
N GLY A 52 -5.97 -8.72 -14.43
CA GLY A 52 -5.29 -9.68 -13.56
C GLY A 52 -5.20 -9.15 -12.11
N ASP A 53 -4.42 -9.83 -11.28
CA ASP A 53 -4.16 -9.39 -9.91
C ASP A 53 -3.18 -8.21 -9.89
N LEU A 54 -3.49 -7.17 -9.11
CA LEU A 54 -2.56 -6.07 -8.87
C LEU A 54 -1.77 -6.33 -7.59
N LYS A 55 -0.46 -6.50 -7.73
CA LYS A 55 0.46 -6.77 -6.62
C LYS A 55 1.44 -5.62 -6.45
N LYS A 56 1.62 -5.15 -5.22
CA LYS A 56 2.55 -4.08 -4.85
C LYS A 56 3.49 -4.55 -3.75
N PRO A 57 4.81 -4.65 -4.02
CA PRO A 57 5.77 -5.02 -3.00
C PRO A 57 5.95 -3.89 -1.99
N PHE A 58 6.19 -4.25 -0.73
CA PHE A 58 6.64 -3.34 0.30
C PHE A 58 7.54 -4.08 1.29
N THR A 59 8.30 -3.31 2.07
CA THR A 59 9.26 -3.85 3.03
C THR A 59 8.99 -3.25 4.39
N VAL A 60 9.01 -4.15 5.37
CA VAL A 60 9.02 -3.82 6.77
C VAL A 60 10.46 -3.90 7.25
N THR A 61 10.89 -2.87 7.97
CA THR A 61 12.20 -2.84 8.61
C THR A 61 12.01 -2.79 10.12
N LEU A 62 12.59 -3.76 10.82
CA LEU A 62 12.76 -3.77 12.26
C LEU A 62 14.21 -3.42 12.58
N GLU A 63 14.44 -2.36 13.35
CA GLU A 63 15.77 -1.91 13.75
C GLU A 63 15.99 -2.17 15.24
N ASP A 64 17.24 -2.08 15.69
CA ASP A 64 17.63 -2.32 17.09
C ASP A 64 17.31 -3.75 17.61
N LEU A 65 17.16 -4.71 16.70
CA LEU A 65 16.80 -6.09 17.02
C LEU A 65 18.05 -6.96 17.20
N GLN A 66 18.11 -7.77 18.25
CA GLN A 66 19.16 -8.79 18.38
C GLN A 66 18.94 -9.90 17.35
N ALA A 67 20.03 -10.47 16.82
CA ALA A 67 19.96 -11.52 15.81
C ALA A 67 19.13 -12.74 16.28
N THR A 68 19.19 -13.07 17.57
CA THR A 68 18.40 -14.14 18.18
C THR A 68 16.90 -13.84 18.15
N ASP A 69 16.51 -12.60 18.45
CA ASP A 69 15.11 -12.18 18.47
C ASP A 69 14.54 -12.10 17.05
N ALA A 70 15.36 -11.68 16.07
CA ALA A 70 15.01 -11.69 14.66
C ALA A 70 14.60 -13.09 14.16
N THR A 71 15.29 -14.14 14.61
CA THR A 71 14.96 -15.53 14.22
C THR A 71 13.71 -16.09 14.91
N ARG A 72 13.30 -15.49 16.03
CA ARG A 72 12.15 -15.90 16.85
C ARG A 72 10.89 -15.05 16.58
N ALA A 73 11.02 -14.01 15.77
CA ALA A 73 9.90 -13.17 15.39
C ALA A 73 8.88 -13.97 14.57
N LYS A 74 7.66 -14.05 15.08
CA LYS A 74 6.49 -14.56 14.39
C LYS A 74 5.68 -13.38 13.88
N ILE A 75 5.55 -13.32 12.56
CA ILE A 75 4.78 -12.28 11.87
C ILE A 75 3.32 -12.71 11.80
N ILE A 76 2.43 -11.85 12.26
CA ILE A 76 0.98 -11.99 12.18
C ILE A 76 0.45 -10.95 11.21
N LEU A 77 -0.13 -11.45 10.12
CA LEU A 77 -0.74 -10.63 9.07
C LEU A 77 -2.11 -10.10 9.53
N PRO A 78 -2.52 -8.92 9.06
CA PRO A 78 -3.88 -8.44 9.29
C PRO A 78 -4.91 -9.38 8.66
N THR A 79 -6.07 -9.55 9.30
CA THR A 79 -7.17 -10.38 8.78
C THR A 79 -8.05 -9.63 7.79
N ASP A 80 -8.27 -8.33 8.05
CA ASP A 80 -9.15 -7.48 7.24
C ASP A 80 -8.40 -6.19 6.91
N THR A 81 -8.23 -5.90 5.62
CA THR A 81 -7.47 -4.73 5.17
C THR A 81 -8.19 -4.10 4.00
N PHE A 82 -8.55 -2.82 4.12
CA PHE A 82 -9.39 -2.14 3.13
C PHE A 82 -8.80 -0.79 2.75
N LEU A 83 -9.01 -0.41 1.50
CA LEU A 83 -8.93 0.97 1.05
C LEU A 83 -10.35 1.55 1.02
N GLU A 84 -10.54 2.70 1.62
CA GLU A 84 -11.84 3.36 1.68
C GLU A 84 -11.85 4.59 0.79
N ASN A 85 -12.94 4.75 0.03
CA ASN A 85 -13.23 5.96 -0.73
C ASN A 85 -13.90 6.98 0.20
N ASN A 86 -13.34 8.18 0.26
CA ASN A 86 -13.87 9.27 1.10
C ASN A 86 -15.15 9.90 0.53
N VAL A 87 -15.57 9.53 -0.69
CA VAL A 87 -16.78 10.02 -1.33
C VAL A 87 -17.96 9.10 -1.00
N LYS A 88 -18.96 9.62 -0.28
CA LYS A 88 -20.26 8.95 -0.11
C LYS A 88 -21.04 9.00 -1.44
N SER A 89 -21.12 7.88 -2.13
CA SER A 89 -21.95 7.71 -3.33
C SER A 89 -23.17 6.84 -2.99
N SER A 90 -24.37 7.23 -3.45
CA SER A 90 -25.59 6.46 -3.20
C SER A 90 -25.60 5.17 -4.04
N GLY A 91 -25.33 4.04 -3.39
CA GLY A 91 -25.53 2.69 -3.94
C GLY A 91 -24.30 1.97 -4.51
N LYS A 92 -23.11 2.57 -4.44
CA LYS A 92 -21.86 1.94 -4.90
C LYS A 92 -20.98 1.48 -3.75
N LYS A 93 -20.15 0.45 -3.98
CA LYS A 93 -19.14 0.02 -3.01
C LYS A 93 -18.07 1.10 -2.87
N THR A 94 -17.69 1.41 -1.64
CA THR A 94 -16.63 2.39 -1.31
C THR A 94 -15.43 1.76 -0.63
N LYS A 95 -15.46 0.44 -0.35
CA LYS A 95 -14.36 -0.28 0.31
C LYS A 95 -13.77 -1.34 -0.61
N ILE A 96 -12.51 -1.18 -0.98
CA ILE A 96 -11.74 -2.13 -1.76
C ILE A 96 -10.97 -3.01 -0.78
N GLU A 97 -11.19 -4.32 -0.87
CA GLU A 97 -10.41 -5.28 -0.09
C GLU A 97 -9.00 -5.37 -0.65
N VAL A 98 -8.03 -5.24 0.25
CA VAL A 98 -6.61 -5.42 0.00
C VAL A 98 -6.14 -6.48 0.95
N PHE A 99 -5.28 -7.34 0.47
CA PHE A 99 -4.73 -8.41 1.28
C PHE A 99 -3.21 -8.29 1.31
N VAL A 100 -2.60 -8.93 2.29
CA VAL A 100 -1.16 -8.85 2.55
C VAL A 100 -0.57 -10.26 2.62
N SER A 101 0.56 -10.50 1.95
CA SER A 101 1.31 -11.76 2.04
C SER A 101 2.83 -11.52 2.09
N THR A 102 3.61 -12.50 2.56
CA THR A 102 5.08 -12.41 2.65
C THR A 102 5.83 -12.98 1.44
N ASP A 103 5.12 -13.65 0.54
CA ASP A 103 5.69 -14.50 -0.52
C ASP A 103 5.14 -14.21 -1.92
N GLY A 104 4.14 -13.34 -2.00
CA GLY A 104 3.42 -13.02 -3.23
C GLY A 104 2.52 -14.15 -3.77
N THR A 105 2.38 -15.28 -3.07
CA THR A 105 1.60 -16.46 -3.52
C THR A 105 0.22 -16.56 -2.86
N GLY A 106 -0.63 -15.56 -3.11
CA GLY A 106 -2.07 -15.65 -2.87
C GLY A 106 -2.48 -15.80 -1.39
N TRP A 107 -3.76 -16.10 -1.19
CA TRP A 107 -4.56 -15.76 0.01
C TRP A 107 -4.27 -16.61 1.27
N HIS A 108 -3.20 -17.40 1.31
CA HIS A 108 -2.96 -18.34 2.41
C HIS A 108 -1.84 -17.89 3.34
N GLN A 109 -2.22 -17.81 4.62
CA GLN A 109 -1.39 -17.39 5.74
C GLN A 109 -0.23 -18.34 6.02
N SER A 110 0.85 -17.72 6.47
CA SER A 110 2.03 -18.31 7.10
C SER A 110 3.02 -18.95 6.14
N LEU A 111 4.08 -18.19 5.85
CA LEU A 111 5.36 -18.76 5.45
C LEU A 111 6.43 -18.39 6.45
N LYS A 112 7.19 -19.43 6.84
CA LYS A 112 8.34 -19.33 7.73
C LYS A 112 9.35 -18.32 7.19
N ASN A 113 9.67 -17.35 8.03
CA ASN A 113 10.89 -16.53 8.07
C ASN A 113 11.59 -16.29 6.73
N GLN A 114 11.06 -15.36 5.93
CA GLN A 114 11.85 -14.61 4.94
C GLN A 114 12.51 -13.37 5.57
N ILE A 115 12.93 -13.49 6.84
CA ILE A 115 13.56 -12.40 7.56
C ILE A 115 15.03 -12.36 7.15
N SER A 116 15.44 -11.31 6.44
CA SER A 116 16.84 -11.03 6.17
C SER A 116 17.38 -10.18 7.32
N PHE A 117 18.39 -10.67 8.05
CA PHE A 117 19.02 -9.94 9.14
C PHE A 117 20.44 -9.50 8.78
N LYS A 118 20.73 -8.20 8.88
CA LYS A 118 22.07 -7.64 8.67
C LYS A 118 22.25 -6.39 9.52
N ASN A 119 23.38 -6.30 10.23
CA ASN A 119 23.77 -5.12 11.00
C ASN A 119 22.72 -4.60 12.00
N GLY A 120 22.06 -5.49 12.77
CA GLY A 120 21.05 -5.07 13.76
C GLY A 120 19.67 -4.75 13.17
N ARG A 121 19.50 -4.96 11.87
CA ARG A 121 18.29 -4.67 11.11
C ARG A 121 17.72 -5.95 10.51
N ALA A 122 16.43 -6.17 10.74
CA ALA A 122 15.67 -7.23 10.11
C ALA A 122 14.75 -6.63 9.03
N GLU A 123 14.86 -7.14 7.80
CA GLU A 123 14.00 -6.76 6.69
C GLU A 123 13.07 -7.91 6.35
N VAL A 124 11.79 -7.60 6.23
CA VAL A 124 10.76 -8.56 5.90
C VAL A 124 10.03 -8.08 4.64
N PRO A 125 10.14 -8.81 3.52
CA PRO A 125 9.41 -8.48 2.30
C PRO A 125 7.94 -8.88 2.44
N PHE A 126 7.07 -8.02 1.92
CA PHE A 126 5.64 -8.25 1.82
C PHE A 126 5.10 -7.80 0.46
N PHE A 127 3.89 -8.24 0.16
CA PHE A 127 3.11 -7.85 -1.00
C PHE A 127 1.71 -7.48 -0.55
N ALA A 128 1.24 -6.31 -0.97
CA ALA A 128 -0.16 -5.94 -0.87
C ALA A 128 -0.84 -6.26 -2.21
N PHE A 129 -2.01 -6.90 -2.19
CA PHE A 129 -2.69 -7.36 -3.39
C PHE A 129 -4.16 -6.97 -3.45
N ILE A 130 -4.59 -6.56 -4.65
CA ILE A 130 -5.99 -6.38 -5.02
C ILE A 130 -6.32 -7.49 -6.03
N PRO A 131 -7.25 -8.40 -5.70
CA PRO A 131 -7.60 -9.51 -6.58
C PRO A 131 -8.19 -9.04 -7.90
N GLN A 132 -7.99 -9.82 -8.96
CA GLN A 132 -8.58 -9.56 -10.28
C GLN A 132 -10.09 -9.36 -10.22
N GLU A 133 -10.81 -10.12 -9.37
CA GLU A 133 -12.26 -9.99 -9.25
C GLU A 133 -12.67 -8.61 -8.73
N THR A 134 -11.94 -8.07 -7.76
CA THR A 134 -12.14 -6.69 -7.26
C THR A 134 -11.86 -5.66 -8.35
N LEU A 135 -10.78 -5.84 -9.12
CA LEU A 135 -10.43 -4.95 -10.23
C LEU A 135 -11.47 -5.02 -11.36
N ARG A 136 -12.01 -6.21 -11.64
CA ARG A 136 -13.13 -6.41 -12.58
C ARG A 136 -14.35 -5.60 -12.15
N GLN A 137 -14.74 -5.66 -10.87
CA GLN A 137 -15.86 -4.90 -10.33
C GLN A 137 -15.63 -3.37 -10.39
N ILE A 138 -14.39 -2.91 -10.14
CA ILE A 138 -14.01 -1.51 -10.32
C ILE A 138 -14.19 -1.08 -11.79
N ASN A 139 -13.71 -1.89 -12.74
CA ASN A 139 -13.84 -1.64 -14.17
C ASN A 139 -15.30 -1.65 -14.65
N LEU A 140 -16.16 -2.43 -14.00
CA LEU A 140 -17.60 -2.45 -14.23
C LEU A 140 -18.36 -1.31 -13.55
N ASN A 141 -17.65 -0.36 -12.92
CA ASN A 141 -18.22 0.79 -12.22
C ASN A 141 -19.12 0.44 -11.01
N GLU A 142 -18.92 -0.73 -10.41
CA GLU A 142 -19.59 -1.16 -9.17
C GLU A 142 -19.03 -0.43 -7.93
N TYR A 143 -17.84 0.15 -8.09
CA TYR A 143 -17.16 0.98 -7.10
C TYR A 143 -17.30 2.48 -7.40
N ALA A 144 -17.29 3.29 -6.33
CA ALA A 144 -17.25 4.75 -6.46
C ALA A 144 -15.96 5.22 -7.17
N THR A 145 -16.03 6.29 -7.94
CA THR A 145 -14.84 6.98 -8.47
C THR A 145 -14.21 7.83 -7.36
N GLY A 146 -12.91 8.04 -7.39
CA GLY A 146 -12.21 8.92 -6.47
C GLY A 146 -10.98 8.28 -5.82
N SER A 147 -10.34 9.04 -4.95
CA SER A 147 -9.18 8.59 -4.18
C SER A 147 -9.60 7.58 -3.11
N TYR A 148 -8.82 6.51 -3.01
CA TYR A 148 -8.96 5.52 -1.95
C TYR A 148 -7.74 5.58 -1.04
N SER A 149 -7.96 5.47 0.26
CA SER A 149 -6.87 5.39 1.23
C SER A 149 -7.18 4.38 2.31
N GLY A 150 -6.15 3.73 2.84
CA GLY A 150 -6.31 2.76 3.91
C GLY A 150 -5.03 2.58 4.71
N SER A 151 -5.17 1.93 5.85
CA SER A 151 -4.05 1.52 6.69
C SER A 151 -4.28 0.14 7.26
N PHE A 152 -3.22 -0.63 7.47
CA PHE A 152 -3.29 -1.90 8.20
C PHE A 152 -2.10 -2.05 9.14
N THR A 153 -2.28 -2.90 10.15
CA THR A 153 -1.25 -3.20 11.13
C THR A 153 -0.77 -4.64 10.98
N ILE A 154 0.53 -4.82 10.81
CA ILE A 154 1.21 -6.12 10.95
C ILE A 154 1.65 -6.26 12.41
N ARG A 155 1.48 -7.43 13.00
CA ARG A 155 1.92 -7.71 14.37
C ARG A 155 3.15 -8.61 14.37
N THR A 156 4.08 -8.37 15.29
CA THR A 156 5.19 -9.29 15.57
C THR A 156 5.11 -9.80 17.00
N GLU A 157 5.01 -11.12 17.14
CA GLU A 157 5.14 -11.83 18.42
C GLU A 157 6.52 -12.47 18.50
N TYR A 158 7.06 -12.64 19.71
CA TYR A 158 8.33 -13.31 19.93
C TYR A 158 8.12 -14.47 20.90
N ASP A 159 8.51 -15.68 20.48
CA ASP A 159 8.49 -16.83 21.38
C ASP A 159 9.43 -16.56 22.57
N LYS A 160 9.00 -16.91 23.80
CA LYS A 160 9.77 -16.71 25.04
C LYS A 160 10.97 -17.63 25.18
#